data_AF-W4RUK8-F1
#
_entry.id   AF-W4RUK8-F1
#
_cell.length_a   1.000
_cell.length_b   1.000
_cell.length_c   1.000
_cell.angle_alpha   90.00
_cell.angle_beta   90.00
_cell.angle_gamma   90.00
#
_symmetry.space_group_name_H-M   'P 1'
#
loop_
_entity.id
_entity.type
_entity.pdbx_description
1 polymer ?
#
loop_
_entity_poly.entity_id
_entity_poly.type
_entity_poly.pdbx_seq_one_letter_code
_entity_poly.pdbx_strand_id
1 'polypeptide(L)'
;MIKKQDVLLMYLREGKSQREIARETGIDRKTVRKYINEYELKKLEVEQCEDIVHTGELIQQLVEAPKYKVGIRRKRVLTEEIEKKIIHHLEENEEKRKKGLRKQLKKPIDIFVSVK
;
A
#
# COMPACT_ATOMS: atom_id res chain seq x y z
N MET A 1 -11.24 17.50 -17.28
CA MET A 1 -10.68 16.95 -16.04
C MET A 1 -9.18 17.07 -16.15
N ILE A 2 -8.54 17.93 -15.35
CA ILE A 2 -7.11 18.25 -15.52
C ILE A 2 -6.29 17.11 -14.94
N LYS A 3 -5.36 16.60 -15.74
CA LYS A 3 -4.60 15.39 -15.43
C LYS A 3 -3.26 15.75 -14.77
N LYS A 4 -2.70 14.79 -14.04
CA LYS A 4 -1.34 14.88 -13.46
C LYS A 4 -0.28 15.24 -14.52
N GLN A 5 -0.48 14.79 -15.76
CA GLN A 5 0.37 15.07 -16.92
C GLN A 5 0.42 16.56 -17.26
N ASP A 6 -0.72 17.24 -17.27
CA ASP A 6 -0.82 18.65 -17.65
C ASP A 6 -0.04 19.54 -16.67
N VAL A 7 -0.15 19.23 -15.38
CA VAL A 7 0.60 19.90 -14.29
C VAL A 7 2.11 19.76 -14.50
N LEU A 8 2.57 18.56 -14.87
CA LEU A 8 4.00 18.29 -15.08
C LEU A 8 4.52 18.92 -16.38
N LEU A 9 3.70 18.98 -17.43
CA LEU A 9 4.07 19.63 -18.68
C LEU A 9 4.25 21.15 -18.49
N MET A 10 3.34 21.80 -17.76
CA MET A 10 3.47 23.23 -17.40
C MET A 10 4.72 23.51 -16.57
N TYR A 11 5.10 22.60 -15.68
CA TYR A 11 6.33 22.75 -14.89
C TYR A 11 7.59 22.57 -15.74
N LEU A 12 7.68 21.47 -16.51
CA LEU A 12 8.90 21.09 -17.23
C LEU A 12 9.11 21.87 -18.53
N ARG A 13 8.06 22.10 -19.30
CA ARG A 13 8.14 22.73 -20.62
C ARG A 13 7.99 24.25 -20.55
N GLU A 14 7.06 24.72 -19.72
CA GLU A 14 6.72 26.15 -19.64
C GLU A 14 7.44 26.87 -18.51
N GLY A 15 8.10 26.15 -17.59
CA GLY A 15 8.86 26.73 -16.48
C GLY A 15 7.99 27.46 -15.46
N LYS A 16 6.68 27.21 -15.45
CA LYS A 16 5.73 27.92 -14.59
C LYS A 16 5.94 27.60 -13.12
N SER A 17 5.70 28.59 -12.28
CA SER A 17 5.80 28.39 -10.82
C SER A 17 4.65 27.52 -10.30
N GLN A 18 4.86 26.81 -9.18
CA GLN A 18 3.80 26.02 -8.53
C GLN A 18 2.52 26.82 -8.25
N ARG A 19 2.66 28.13 -7.97
CA ARG A 19 1.52 29.04 -7.70
C ARG A 19 0.75 29.41 -8.96
N GLU A 20 1.45 29.51 -10.08
CA GLU A 20 0.85 29.80 -11.38
C GLU A 20 0.10 28.60 -11.92
N ILE A 21 0.73 27.42 -11.86
CA ILE A 21 0.09 26.15 -12.23
C ILE A 21 -1.18 25.91 -11.42
N ALA A 22 -1.15 26.15 -10.10
CA ALA A 22 -2.34 26.02 -9.25
C ALA A 22 -3.47 26.98 -9.63
N ARG A 23 -3.14 28.22 -10.04
CA ARG A 23 -4.14 29.21 -10.48
C ARG A 23 -4.75 28.85 -11.83
N GLU A 24 -3.94 28.39 -12.77
CA GLU A 24 -4.41 28.01 -14.11
C GLU A 24 -5.20 26.69 -14.10
N THR A 25 -4.73 25.70 -13.34
CA THR A 25 -5.35 24.37 -13.31
C THR A 25 -6.48 24.24 -12.30
N GLY A 26 -6.63 25.19 -11.37
CA GLY A 26 -7.60 25.09 -10.27
C GLY A 26 -7.31 23.94 -9.29
N ILE A 27 -6.15 23.29 -9.37
CA ILE A 27 -5.70 22.25 -8.45
C ILE A 27 -5.06 22.89 -7.23
N ASP A 28 -5.31 22.34 -6.04
CA ASP A 28 -4.65 22.81 -4.82
C ASP A 28 -3.13 22.77 -4.94
N ARG A 29 -2.48 23.84 -4.48
CA ARG A 29 -1.02 23.99 -4.57
C ARG A 29 -0.26 22.82 -3.93
N LYS A 30 -0.79 22.20 -2.85
CA LYS A 30 -0.12 21.06 -2.20
C LYS A 30 -0.12 19.84 -3.11
N THR A 31 -1.15 19.67 -3.93
CA THR A 31 -1.24 18.60 -4.93
C THR A 31 -0.26 18.83 -6.08
N VAL A 32 -0.16 20.07 -6.57
CA VAL A 32 0.86 20.45 -7.58
C VAL A 32 2.27 20.17 -7.07
N ARG A 33 2.58 20.61 -5.85
CA ARG A 33 3.85 20.33 -5.18
C ARG A 33 4.11 18.84 -5.04
N LYS A 34 3.11 18.07 -4.60
CA LYS A 34 3.22 16.61 -4.47
C LYS A 34 3.60 15.97 -5.80
N TYR A 35 2.95 16.34 -6.90
CA TYR A 35 3.22 15.76 -8.22
C TYR A 35 4.62 16.08 -8.73
N ILE A 36 5.10 17.32 -8.54
CA ILE A 36 6.46 17.72 -8.92
C ILE A 36 7.50 16.93 -8.11
N ASN A 37 7.35 16.89 -6.79
CA ASN A 37 8.29 16.18 -5.92
C ASN A 37 8.31 14.67 -6.20
N GLU A 38 7.15 14.04 -6.43
CA GLU A 38 7.08 12.62 -6.77
C GLU A 38 7.75 12.31 -8.12
N TYR A 39 7.74 13.26 -9.06
CA TYR A 39 8.43 13.12 -10.35
C TYR A 39 9.95 13.29 -10.20
N GLU A 40 10.41 14.33 -9.50
CA GLU A 40 11.84 14.59 -9.30
C GLU A 40 12.54 13.46 -8.54
N LEU A 41 11.91 12.94 -7.47
CA LEU A 41 12.46 11.80 -6.71
C LEU A 41 12.66 10.56 -7.60
N LYS A 42 11.69 10.26 -8.46
CA LYS A 42 11.78 9.10 -9.34
C LYS A 42 12.76 9.31 -10.48
N LYS A 43 12.87 10.54 -10.99
CA LYS A 43 13.91 10.87 -11.98
C LYS A 43 15.30 10.60 -11.40
N LEU A 44 15.52 10.97 -10.13
CA LEU A 44 16.78 10.67 -9.43
C LEU A 44 16.98 9.15 -9.23
N GLU A 45 15.94 8.40 -8.86
CA GLU A 45 16.02 6.94 -8.73
C GLU A 45 16.40 6.28 -10.07
N VAL A 46 15.81 6.74 -11.18
CA VAL A 46 16.13 6.26 -12.55
C VAL A 46 17.53 6.67 -12.99
N GLU A 47 18.02 7.85 -12.60
CA GLU A 47 19.40 8.26 -12.92
C GLU A 47 20.45 7.45 -12.16
N GLN A 48 20.09 6.92 -10.98
CA GLN A 48 20.99 6.10 -10.15
C GLN A 48 21.03 4.63 -10.58
N CYS A 49 19.94 4.10 -11.13
CA CYS A 49 19.85 2.75 -11.66
C CYS A 49 19.77 2.84 -13.19
N GLU A 50 20.87 2.61 -13.91
CA GLU A 50 20.97 2.64 -15.40
C GLU A 50 20.11 1.55 -16.11
N ASP A 51 18.99 1.14 -15.53
CA ASP A 51 18.11 0.09 -16.04
C ASP A 51 16.98 0.67 -16.89
N ILE A 52 16.87 0.18 -18.12
CA ILE A 52 15.83 0.56 -19.11
C ILE A 52 14.42 0.30 -18.57
N VAL A 53 14.24 -0.69 -17.69
CA VAL A 53 12.95 -1.06 -17.08
C VAL A 53 12.36 0.09 -16.25
N HIS A 54 13.18 0.82 -15.50
CA HIS A 54 12.72 1.91 -14.64
C HIS A 54 12.23 3.13 -15.42
N THR A 55 12.74 3.33 -16.64
CA THR A 55 12.26 4.41 -17.52
C THR A 55 10.81 4.19 -17.97
N GLY A 56 10.41 2.93 -18.23
CA GLY A 56 9.03 2.58 -18.59
C GLY A 56 8.05 2.77 -17.43
N GLU A 57 8.48 2.43 -16.22
CA GLU A 57 7.69 2.63 -14.98
C GLU A 57 7.44 4.13 -14.71
N LEU A 58 8.44 4.99 -14.97
CA LEU A 58 8.30 6.44 -14.84
C LEU A 58 7.22 6.99 -15.79
N ILE A 59 7.24 6.55 -17.06
CA ILE A 59 6.24 6.94 -18.07
C ILE A 59 4.86 6.47 -17.66
N GLN A 60 4.71 5.23 -17.20
CA GLN A 60 3.42 4.69 -16.79
C GLN A 60 2.82 5.47 -15.62
N GLN A 61 3.62 5.82 -14.62
CA GLN A 61 3.16 6.59 -13.46
C GLN A 61 2.87 8.07 -13.77
N LEU A 62 3.38 8.59 -14.87
CA LEU A 62 3.01 9.90 -15.42
C LEU A 62 1.58 9.87 -15.95
N VAL A 63 1.22 8.78 -16.64
CA VAL A 63 -0.06 8.58 -17.32
C VAL A 63 -1.15 8.10 -16.36
N GLU A 64 -0.79 7.32 -15.35
CA GLU A 64 -1.75 6.72 -14.42
C GLU A 64 -2.47 7.77 -13.54
N ALA A 65 -3.75 7.48 -13.25
CA ALA A 65 -4.55 8.29 -12.35
C ALA A 65 -4.01 8.23 -10.89
N PRO A 66 -4.14 9.32 -10.11
CA PRO A 66 -3.69 9.33 -8.72
C PRO A 66 -4.48 8.30 -7.88
N LYS A 67 -3.76 7.37 -7.25
CA LYS A 67 -4.33 6.36 -6.36
C LYS A 67 -4.13 6.72 -4.89
N TYR A 68 -5.11 6.43 -4.05
CA TYR A 68 -4.98 6.59 -2.59
C TYR A 68 -3.94 5.61 -2.04
N LYS A 69 -2.98 6.13 -1.25
CA LYS A 69 -2.02 5.30 -0.52
C LYS A 69 -2.73 4.67 0.68
N VAL A 70 -3.09 3.40 0.55
CA VAL A 70 -3.48 2.58 1.71
C VAL A 70 -2.19 1.99 2.29
N GLY A 71 -1.74 2.52 3.43
CA GLY A 71 -0.58 1.98 4.13
C GLY A 71 -0.81 0.53 4.59
N ILE A 72 0.26 -0.14 5.01
CA ILE A 72 0.16 -1.48 5.60
C ILE A 72 -0.63 -1.37 6.91
N ARG A 73 -1.83 -1.96 6.94
CA ARG A 73 -2.67 -2.01 8.14
C ARG A 73 -2.36 -3.27 8.92
N ARG A 74 -1.76 -3.12 10.10
CA ARG A 74 -1.53 -4.25 11.02
C ARG A 74 -2.87 -4.86 11.45
N LYS A 75 -2.92 -6.19 11.55
CA LYS A 75 -4.08 -6.91 12.09
C LYS A 75 -4.22 -6.52 13.57
N ARG A 76 -5.39 -5.99 13.96
CA ARG A 76 -5.62 -5.51 15.34
C ARG A 76 -5.83 -6.66 16.34
N VAL A 77 -6.48 -7.73 15.89
CA VAL A 77 -6.94 -8.83 16.75
C VAL A 77 -6.05 -10.07 16.61
N LEU A 78 -5.43 -10.28 15.45
CA LEU A 78 -4.58 -11.44 15.21
C LEU A 78 -3.11 -11.05 15.42
N THR A 79 -2.68 -11.00 16.68
CA THR A 79 -1.26 -10.89 17.04
C THR A 79 -0.57 -12.26 16.88
N GLU A 80 0.76 -12.26 16.77
CA GLU A 80 1.55 -13.51 16.66
C GLU A 80 1.32 -14.45 17.85
N GLU A 81 1.08 -13.89 19.04
CA GLU A 81 0.76 -14.67 20.25
C GLU A 81 -0.59 -15.39 20.13
N ILE A 82 -1.61 -14.68 19.62
CA ILE A 82 -2.94 -15.23 19.37
C ILE A 82 -2.88 -16.31 18.30
N GLU A 83 -2.09 -16.10 17.25
CA GLU A 83 -1.86 -17.09 16.20
C GLU A 83 -1.22 -18.37 16.76
N LYS A 84 -0.17 -18.25 17.58
CA LYS A 84 0.45 -19.40 18.25
C LYS A 84 -0.53 -20.17 19.14
N LYS A 85 -1.37 -19.47 19.90
CA LYS A 85 -2.41 -20.11 20.74
C LYS A 85 -3.45 -20.86 19.90
N ILE A 86 -3.86 -20.31 18.77
CA ILE A 86 -4.79 -20.97 17.84
C ILE A 86 -4.14 -22.24 17.29
N ILE A 87 -2.90 -22.17 16.81
CA ILE A 87 -2.15 -23.33 16.29
C ILE A 87 -2.07 -24.43 17.35
N HIS A 88 -1.70 -24.08 18.59
CA HIS A 88 -1.62 -25.02 19.69
C HIS A 88 -2.95 -25.77 19.92
N HIS A 89 -4.09 -25.06 19.91
CA HIS A 89 -5.40 -25.71 20.06
C HIS A 89 -5.80 -26.59 18.88
N LEU A 90 -5.31 -26.28 17.67
CA LEU A 90 -5.51 -27.14 16.50
C LEU A 90 -4.70 -28.43 16.63
N GLU A 91 -3.44 -28.34 17.07
CA GLU A 91 -2.58 -29.50 17.34
C GLU A 91 -3.17 -30.41 18.45
N GLU A 92 -3.65 -29.82 19.56
CA GLU A 92 -4.36 -30.55 20.62
C GLU A 92 -5.56 -31.33 20.06
N ASN A 93 -6.30 -30.73 19.13
CA ASN A 93 -7.45 -31.36 18.48
C ASN A 93 -7.02 -32.50 17.55
N GLU A 94 -5.93 -32.35 16.82
CA GLU A 94 -5.38 -33.44 15.99
C GLU A 94 -4.98 -34.65 16.85
N GLU A 95 -4.32 -34.42 17.98
CA GLU A 95 -3.98 -35.48 18.92
C GLU A 95 -5.22 -36.18 19.48
N LYS A 96 -6.23 -35.42 19.92
CA LYS A 96 -7.48 -35.97 20.43
C LYS A 96 -8.21 -36.79 19.37
N ARG A 97 -8.15 -36.37 18.10
CA ARG A 97 -8.72 -37.13 16.98
C ARG A 97 -7.98 -38.46 16.78
N LYS A 98 -6.64 -38.47 16.83
CA LYS A 98 -5.80 -39.68 16.77
C LYS A 98 -6.11 -40.63 17.93
N LYS A 99 -6.34 -40.09 19.13
CA LYS A 99 -6.69 -40.84 20.36
C LYS A 99 -8.18 -41.29 20.41
N GLY A 100 -8.99 -40.97 19.40
CA GLY A 100 -10.42 -41.34 19.36
C GLY A 100 -11.37 -40.47 20.19
N LEU A 101 -10.88 -39.40 20.82
CA LEU A 101 -11.61 -38.49 21.71
C LEU A 101 -12.40 -37.42 20.92
N ARG A 102 -13.24 -37.86 19.96
CA ARG A 102 -13.96 -36.93 19.05
C ARG A 102 -14.88 -35.95 19.76
N LYS A 103 -15.48 -36.34 20.89
CA LYS A 103 -16.39 -35.49 21.67
C LYS A 103 -15.69 -34.37 22.44
N GLN A 104 -14.36 -34.43 22.61
CA GLN A 104 -13.56 -33.47 23.37
C GLN A 104 -12.80 -32.46 22.48
N LEU A 105 -13.09 -32.45 21.18
CA LEU A 105 -12.51 -31.52 20.22
C LEU A 105 -13.09 -30.12 20.43
N LYS A 106 -12.23 -29.12 20.52
CA LYS A 106 -12.63 -27.71 20.61
C LYS A 106 -13.14 -27.24 19.26
N LYS A 107 -14.33 -26.64 19.20
CA LYS A 107 -14.85 -25.99 17.99
C LYS A 107 -14.14 -24.64 17.80
N PRO A 108 -14.21 -24.03 16.59
CA PRO A 108 -13.63 -22.71 16.36
C PRO A 108 -14.11 -21.64 17.34
N ILE A 109 -15.38 -21.71 17.77
CA ILE A 109 -15.94 -20.81 18.78
C ILE A 109 -15.32 -21.02 20.16
N ASP A 110 -15.05 -22.27 20.55
CA ASP A 110 -14.40 -22.60 21.82
C ASP A 110 -12.95 -22.12 21.82
N ILE A 111 -12.25 -22.28 20.69
CA ILE A 111 -10.89 -21.75 20.48
C ILE A 111 -10.90 -20.22 20.56
N PHE A 112 -11.86 -19.56 19.89
CA PHE A 112 -11.98 -18.11 19.95
C PHE A 112 -12.23 -17.60 21.38
N VAL A 113 -13.12 -18.24 22.14
CA VAL A 113 -13.38 -17.89 23.54
C VAL A 113 -12.15 -18.12 24.42
N SER A 114 -11.35 -19.16 24.13
CA SER A 114 -10.13 -19.48 24.88
C SER A 114 -8.96 -18.54 24.61
N VAL A 115 -8.94 -17.88 23.44
CA VAL A 115 -7.84 -17.01 23.01
C VAL A 115 -8.16 -15.52 23.19
N LYS A 116 -9.44 -15.19 23.39
CA LYS A 116 -9.92 -13.85 23.77
C LYS A 116 -9.48 -13.47 25.18
#